data_AF-A0A6X8RQA8-F1
#
_entry.id   AF-A0A6X8RQA8-F1
#
_cell.length_a   1.000
_cell.length_b   1.000
_cell.length_c   1.000
_cell.angle_alpha   90.00
_cell.angle_beta   90.00
_cell.angle_gamma   90.00
#
_symmetry.space_group_name_H-M   'P 1'
#
loop_
_entity.id
_entity.type
_entity.pdbx_description
1 polymer ?
#
loop_
_entity_poly.entity_id
_entity_poly.type
_entity_poly.pdbx_seq_one_letter_code
_entity_poly.pdbx_strand_id
1 'polypeptide(L)'
;MMKKLLIAGLAIMLVGCASTKNVDVVATEKAQGERIIAINSSRAPWVYEIEKRLKQKGFTVLRSASQQVTIEKQTNSTTGIYNEATTRYVLNLNGFAPNNTMTRCYGGGYDFEYIDAELIDVKNNQTMFHYSNSGFSENCPPMSGTIFTDITNLVANAW
;
A
#
# COMPACT_ATOMS: atom_id res chain seq x y z
N MET A 1 51.36 -13.93 -0.74
CA MET A 1 50.29 -14.13 -1.74
C MET A 1 48.87 -14.14 -1.15
N MET A 2 48.64 -14.52 0.12
CA MET A 2 47.28 -14.58 0.73
C MET A 2 46.59 -13.23 0.99
N LYS A 3 47.33 -12.12 1.18
CA LYS A 3 46.71 -10.80 1.47
C LYS A 3 45.96 -10.16 0.29
N LYS A 4 46.34 -10.47 -0.96
CA LYS A 4 45.68 -9.89 -2.15
C LYS A 4 44.39 -10.63 -2.54
N LEU A 5 44.20 -11.86 -2.06
CA LEU A 5 42.98 -12.65 -2.26
C LEU A 5 41.85 -12.22 -1.30
N LEU A 6 42.18 -11.72 -0.10
CA LEU A 6 41.19 -11.23 0.86
C LEU A 6 40.48 -9.94 0.42
N ILE A 7 41.12 -9.11 -0.40
CA ILE A 7 40.53 -7.84 -0.87
C ILE A 7 39.59 -8.08 -2.07
N ALA A 8 39.86 -9.10 -2.89
CA ALA A 8 39.00 -9.46 -4.02
C ALA A 8 37.68 -10.14 -3.58
N GLY A 9 37.67 -10.85 -2.45
CA GLY A 9 36.46 -11.49 -1.91
C GLY A 9 35.44 -10.50 -1.33
N LEU A 10 35.89 -9.34 -0.82
CA LEU A 10 35.02 -8.34 -0.20
C LEU A 10 34.26 -7.47 -1.23
N ALA A 11 34.77 -7.37 -2.46
CA ALA A 11 34.14 -6.58 -3.52
C ALA A 11 32.93 -7.27 -4.16
N ILE A 12 32.78 -8.59 -4.03
CA ILE A 12 31.71 -9.37 -4.66
C ILE A 12 30.43 -9.40 -3.81
N MET A 13 30.47 -8.98 -2.54
CA MET A 13 29.28 -8.95 -1.66
C MET A 13 28.45 -7.66 -1.75
N LEU A 14 28.81 -6.71 -2.62
CA LEU A 14 28.10 -5.42 -2.76
C LEU A 14 27.00 -5.42 -3.81
N VAL A 15 26.66 -6.57 -4.40
CA VAL A 15 25.59 -6.65 -5.41
C VAL A 15 24.22 -6.73 -4.72
N GLY A 16 23.75 -5.57 -4.26
CA GLY A 16 22.34 -5.18 -4.33
C GLY A 16 21.35 -5.69 -3.26
N CYS A 17 21.38 -5.11 -2.06
CA CYS A 17 20.13 -4.85 -1.32
C CYS A 17 19.45 -3.60 -1.90
N ALA A 18 19.07 -3.64 -3.18
CA ALA A 18 18.33 -2.56 -3.79
C ALA A 18 16.83 -2.84 -3.60
N SER A 19 16.14 -1.98 -2.86
CA SER A 19 14.68 -1.98 -2.75
C SER A 19 14.08 -1.93 -4.16
N THR A 20 13.10 -2.79 -4.44
CA THR A 20 12.48 -2.93 -5.77
C THR A 20 11.40 -1.87 -6.02
N LYS A 21 11.55 -0.68 -5.44
CA LYS A 21 10.54 0.38 -5.47
C LYS A 21 10.19 0.76 -6.90
N ASN A 22 8.92 0.61 -7.24
CA ASN A 22 8.32 1.03 -8.48
C ASN A 22 7.06 1.86 -8.18
N VAL A 23 6.86 2.95 -8.92
CA VAL A 23 5.73 3.86 -8.76
C VAL A 23 5.23 4.28 -10.14
N ASP A 24 4.00 3.91 -10.45
CA ASP A 24 3.32 4.26 -11.68
C ASP A 24 2.10 5.13 -11.35
N VAL A 25 2.19 6.43 -11.68
CA VAL A 25 1.02 7.33 -11.59
C VAL A 25 0.29 7.25 -12.93
N VAL A 26 -0.91 6.66 -12.91
CA VAL A 26 -1.64 6.27 -14.12
C VAL A 26 -2.67 7.33 -14.51
N ALA A 27 -3.34 7.95 -13.54
CA ALA A 27 -4.32 8.97 -13.82
C ALA A 27 -3.68 10.36 -13.99
N THR A 28 -4.17 11.10 -14.99
CA THR A 28 -3.80 12.50 -15.24
C THR A 28 -4.62 13.46 -14.38
N GLU A 29 -5.83 13.07 -13.99
CA GLU A 29 -6.74 13.87 -13.17
C GLU A 29 -6.57 13.57 -11.68
N LYS A 30 -6.75 14.60 -10.85
CA LYS A 30 -6.81 14.45 -9.39
C LYS A 30 -8.15 13.89 -8.94
N ALA A 31 -8.13 13.19 -7.81
CA ALA A 31 -9.30 12.81 -7.06
C ALA A 31 -10.12 14.06 -6.68
N GLN A 32 -11.44 13.90 -6.66
CA GLN A 32 -12.41 14.98 -6.50
C GLN A 32 -13.22 14.78 -5.22
N GLY A 33 -13.53 15.88 -4.55
CA GLY A 33 -14.37 15.87 -3.35
C GLY A 33 -13.59 15.57 -2.06
N GLU A 34 -14.32 15.10 -1.04
CA GLU A 34 -13.77 14.86 0.28
C GLU A 34 -12.70 13.75 0.28
N ARG A 35 -11.77 13.84 1.23
CA ARG A 35 -10.69 12.86 1.44
C ARG A 35 -11.20 11.60 2.14
N ILE A 36 -12.18 10.93 1.55
CA ILE A 36 -12.76 9.68 2.04
C ILE A 36 -12.24 8.51 1.21
N ILE A 37 -11.60 7.55 1.87
CA ILE A 37 -11.10 6.33 1.22
C ILE A 37 -11.51 5.09 1.98
N ALA A 38 -11.71 3.98 1.27
CA ALA A 38 -11.84 2.67 1.87
C ALA A 38 -10.56 1.88 1.66
N ILE A 39 -10.07 1.21 2.70
CA ILE A 39 -8.96 0.27 2.56
C ILE A 39 -9.53 -1.12 2.29
N ASN A 40 -9.07 -1.73 1.20
CA ASN A 40 -9.34 -3.12 0.88
C ASN A 40 -8.04 -3.93 1.07
N SER A 41 -7.96 -4.67 2.18
CA SER A 41 -6.78 -5.45 2.55
C SER A 41 -7.09 -6.48 3.64
N SER A 42 -6.20 -7.46 3.81
CA SER A 42 -6.18 -8.28 5.01
C SER A 42 -5.82 -7.43 6.24
N ARG A 43 -6.31 -7.78 7.44
CA ARG A 43 -6.10 -6.97 8.67
C ARG A 43 -4.72 -7.23 9.32
N ALA A 44 -3.66 -7.08 8.54
CA ALA A 44 -2.30 -7.17 9.06
C ALA A 44 -1.92 -5.93 9.91
N PRO A 45 -1.07 -6.06 10.94
CA PRO A 45 -0.66 -4.94 11.79
C PRO A 45 -0.08 -3.72 11.05
N TRP A 46 0.66 -3.94 9.95
CA TRP A 46 1.23 -2.86 9.15
C TRP A 46 0.17 -2.06 8.36
N VAL A 47 -1.00 -2.65 8.06
CA VAL A 47 -2.11 -1.93 7.41
C VAL A 47 -2.66 -0.85 8.35
N TYR A 48 -2.66 -1.10 9.66
CA TYR A 48 -3.08 -0.13 10.66
C TYR A 48 -2.15 1.09 10.70
N GLU A 49 -0.85 0.92 10.47
CA GLU A 49 0.09 2.04 10.40
C GLU A 49 -0.16 2.92 9.18
N ILE A 50 -0.50 2.34 8.03
CA ILE A 50 -0.92 3.08 6.84
C ILE A 50 -2.23 3.84 7.12
N GLU A 51 -3.24 3.17 7.71
CA GLU A 51 -4.52 3.76 8.11
C GLU A 51 -4.31 4.98 9.04
N LYS A 52 -3.47 4.83 10.06
CA LYS A 52 -3.12 5.88 11.02
C LYS A 52 -2.48 7.08 10.34
N ARG A 53 -1.51 6.86 9.45
CA ARG A 53 -0.81 7.93 8.70
C ARG A 53 -1.73 8.65 7.72
N LEU A 54 -2.66 7.94 7.08
CA LEU A 54 -3.69 8.54 6.23
C LEU A 54 -4.62 9.45 7.06
N LYS A 55 -5.07 8.98 8.23
CA LYS A 55 -5.86 9.80 9.16
C LYS A 55 -5.11 11.05 9.61
N GLN A 56 -3.81 10.94 9.89
CA GLN A 56 -2.95 12.10 10.22
C GLN A 56 -2.84 13.11 9.06
N LYS A 57 -3.02 12.67 7.82
CA LYS A 57 -3.08 13.52 6.61
C LYS A 57 -4.48 14.08 6.31
N GLY A 58 -5.44 13.90 7.23
CA GLY A 58 -6.80 14.41 7.12
C GLY A 58 -7.76 13.54 6.32
N PHE A 59 -7.44 12.26 6.11
CA PHE A 59 -8.34 11.32 5.45
C PHE A 59 -9.33 10.70 6.43
N THR A 60 -10.59 10.61 6.01
CA THR A 60 -11.55 9.68 6.61
C THR A 60 -11.33 8.31 5.98
N VAL A 61 -10.87 7.35 6.78
CA VAL A 61 -10.58 5.99 6.30
C VAL A 61 -11.66 5.02 6.74
N LEU A 62 -12.40 4.49 5.78
CA LEU A 62 -13.42 3.46 5.96
C LEU A 62 -12.76 2.07 6.03
N ARG A 63 -13.29 1.22 6.91
CA ARG A 63 -12.73 -0.11 7.23
C ARG A 63 -12.77 -1.09 6.06
N SER A 64 -13.80 -0.97 5.22
CA SER A 64 -13.94 -1.75 4.00
C SER A 64 -14.77 -0.94 3.02
N ALA A 65 -14.55 -1.15 1.73
CA ALA A 65 -15.56 -0.82 0.73
C ALA A 65 -16.69 -1.83 0.95
N SER A 66 -17.63 -1.54 1.85
CA SER A 66 -18.80 -2.41 2.00
C SER A 66 -19.49 -2.43 0.64
N GLN A 67 -19.63 -3.61 0.04
CA GLN A 67 -20.56 -3.80 -1.06
C GLN A 67 -21.95 -3.74 -0.44
N GLN A 68 -22.61 -2.58 -0.48
CA GLN A 68 -24.04 -2.57 -0.24
C GLN A 68 -24.67 -3.25 -1.45
N VAL A 69 -24.98 -4.55 -1.32
CA VAL A 69 -25.89 -5.22 -2.25
C VAL A 69 -27.27 -4.70 -1.86
N THR A 70 -27.69 -3.59 -2.46
CA THR A 70 -29.08 -3.16 -2.40
C THR A 70 -29.88 -4.21 -3.17
N ILE A 71 -30.39 -5.21 -2.46
CA ILE A 71 -31.47 -6.06 -2.98
C ILE A 71 -32.70 -5.16 -3.01
N GLU A 72 -32.79 -4.31 -4.02
CA GLU A 72 -34.04 -3.67 -4.38
C GLU A 72 -34.97 -4.81 -4.82
N LYS A 73 -35.85 -5.16 -3.89
CA LYS A 73 -36.96 -6.08 -4.14
C LYS A 73 -37.97 -5.35 -5.02
N GLN A 74 -37.63 -5.08 -6.27
CA GLN A 74 -38.56 -4.55 -7.26
C GLN A 74 -38.83 -5.63 -8.31
N THR A 75 -40.07 -6.12 -8.24
CA THR A 75 -40.74 -6.96 -9.21
C THR A 75 -40.39 -6.59 -10.66
N ASN A 76 -39.89 -7.58 -11.41
CA ASN A 76 -39.86 -7.65 -12.87
C ASN A 76 -39.06 -6.56 -13.61
N SER A 77 -37.74 -6.75 -13.73
CA SER A 77 -36.98 -6.80 -15.00
C SER A 77 -35.49 -6.52 -14.78
N THR A 78 -34.64 -7.40 -15.33
CA THR A 78 -33.18 -7.27 -15.49
C THR A 78 -32.37 -6.90 -14.24
N THR A 79 -31.97 -7.91 -13.47
CA THR A 79 -31.08 -7.79 -12.32
C THR A 79 -29.68 -7.33 -12.72
N GLY A 80 -29.43 -6.02 -12.72
CA GLY A 80 -28.09 -5.45 -12.69
C GLY A 80 -27.65 -5.33 -11.23
N ILE A 81 -26.76 -6.20 -10.76
CA ILE A 81 -26.15 -6.08 -9.43
C ILE A 81 -25.20 -4.87 -9.47
N TYR A 82 -25.70 -3.69 -9.10
CA TYR A 82 -24.84 -2.52 -8.86
C TYR A 82 -24.22 -2.67 -7.47
N ASN A 83 -22.94 -3.05 -7.43
CA ASN A 83 -22.15 -3.04 -6.21
C ASN A 83 -21.84 -1.57 -5.87
N GLU A 84 -22.67 -0.94 -5.04
CA GLU A 84 -22.35 0.38 -4.50
C GLU A 84 -21.20 0.25 -3.49
N ALA A 85 -20.00 0.66 -3.91
CA ALA A 85 -18.90 0.87 -2.97
C ALA A 85 -19.27 2.05 -2.06
N THR A 86 -19.13 1.88 -0.74
CA THR A 86 -19.42 2.94 0.26
C THR A 86 -18.62 4.23 0.08
N THR A 87 -17.61 4.24 -0.79
CA THR A 87 -16.88 5.43 -1.22
C THR A 87 -16.37 5.25 -2.64
N ARG A 88 -16.15 6.36 -3.35
CA ARG A 88 -15.61 6.42 -4.71
C ARG A 88 -14.16 5.93 -4.78
N TYR A 89 -13.36 6.15 -3.74
CA TYR A 89 -11.92 5.88 -3.77
C TYR A 89 -11.56 4.71 -2.87
N VAL A 90 -10.96 3.68 -3.47
CA VAL A 90 -10.57 2.45 -2.77
C VAL A 90 -9.06 2.26 -2.87
N LEU A 91 -8.41 2.12 -1.72
CA LEU A 91 -6.99 1.77 -1.63
C LEU A 91 -6.88 0.25 -1.41
N ASN A 92 -6.50 -0.46 -2.46
CA ASN A 92 -6.13 -1.86 -2.38
C ASN A 92 -4.71 -1.97 -1.81
N LEU A 93 -4.53 -2.74 -0.74
CA LEU A 93 -3.22 -3.04 -0.18
C LEU A 93 -3.01 -4.55 -0.15
N ASN A 94 -1.95 -5.01 -0.79
CA ASN A 94 -1.48 -6.38 -0.70
C ASN A 94 -0.03 -6.36 -0.25
N GLY A 95 0.37 -7.29 0.61
CA GLY A 95 1.74 -7.28 1.08
C GLY A 95 2.01 -8.42 2.04
N PHE A 96 3.27 -8.85 2.05
CA PHE A 96 3.73 -9.90 2.93
C PHE A 96 4.95 -9.43 3.73
N ALA A 97 4.73 -9.30 5.04
CA ALA A 97 5.76 -9.08 6.03
C ALA A 97 5.52 -10.09 7.16
N PRO A 98 6.41 -11.07 7.37
CA PRO A 98 6.23 -12.05 8.43
C PRO A 98 6.13 -11.36 9.79
N ASN A 99 5.11 -11.70 10.57
CA ASN A 99 4.86 -11.12 11.90
C ASN A 99 5.50 -11.95 13.02
N ASN A 100 6.73 -12.43 12.82
CA ASN A 100 7.47 -13.12 13.88
C ASN A 100 8.45 -12.13 14.55
N THR A 101 8.81 -12.42 15.80
CA THR A 101 9.69 -11.54 16.61
C THR A 101 11.07 -11.33 15.98
N MET A 102 11.48 -12.21 15.05
CA MET A 102 12.77 -12.16 14.39
C MET A 102 12.76 -11.34 13.09
N THR A 103 11.58 -11.12 12.49
CA THR A 103 11.38 -10.34 11.25
C THR A 103 10.74 -8.97 11.48
N ARG A 104 10.20 -8.72 12.69
CA ARG A 104 9.83 -7.36 13.10
C ARG A 104 11.06 -6.58 13.53
N CYS A 105 11.17 -5.35 13.03
CA CYS A 105 12.22 -4.47 13.47
C CYS A 105 11.99 -3.99 14.90
N TYR A 106 13.07 -3.82 15.68
CA TYR A 106 12.99 -3.35 17.08
C TYR A 106 12.25 -2.02 17.25
N GLY A 107 12.27 -1.15 16.23
CA GLY A 107 11.52 0.11 16.23
C GLY A 107 10.03 -0.01 15.88
N GLY A 108 9.52 -1.23 15.66
CA GLY A 108 8.13 -1.48 15.27
C GLY A 108 7.89 -1.49 13.75
N GLY A 109 8.95 -1.37 12.95
CA GLY A 109 8.92 -1.54 11.50
C GLY A 109 8.79 -2.98 11.04
N TYR A 110 8.67 -3.13 9.72
CA TYR A 110 8.44 -4.38 9.00
C TYR A 110 9.40 -4.50 7.83
N ASP A 111 9.90 -5.71 7.59
CA ASP A 111 10.58 -6.11 6.36
C ASP A 111 9.59 -6.82 5.43
N PHE A 112 9.35 -6.25 4.26
CA PHE A 112 8.39 -6.75 3.28
C PHE A 112 9.10 -7.58 2.21
N GLU A 113 8.66 -8.83 2.01
CA GLU A 113 9.02 -9.56 0.78
C GLU A 113 8.46 -8.84 -0.44
N TYR A 114 7.23 -8.35 -0.30
CA TYR A 114 6.58 -7.44 -1.24
C TYR A 114 5.50 -6.62 -0.54
N ILE A 115 5.20 -5.45 -1.11
CA ILE A 115 4.03 -4.64 -0.79
C ILE A 115 3.59 -3.87 -2.03
N ASP A 116 2.30 -3.99 -2.33
CA ASP A 116 1.62 -3.32 -3.41
C ASP A 116 0.50 -2.43 -2.85
N ALA A 117 0.40 -1.23 -3.39
CA ALA A 117 -0.66 -0.29 -3.09
C ALA A 117 -1.23 0.28 -4.39
N GLU A 118 -2.55 0.18 -4.55
CA GLU A 118 -3.25 0.70 -5.71
C GLU A 118 -4.45 1.54 -5.25
N LEU A 119 -4.51 2.79 -5.70
CA LEU A 119 -5.68 3.64 -5.48
C LEU A 119 -6.57 3.59 -6.72
N ILE A 120 -7.83 3.21 -6.54
CA ILE A 120 -8.82 3.07 -7.60
C ILE A 120 -9.90 4.13 -7.43
N ASP A 121 -10.23 4.84 -8.51
CA ASP A 121 -11.48 5.59 -8.64
C ASP A 121 -12.55 4.67 -9.21
N VAL A 122 -13.42 4.17 -8.32
CA VAL A 122 -14.45 3.17 -8.64
C VAL A 122 -15.50 3.74 -9.60
N LYS A 123 -15.78 5.05 -9.55
CA LYS A 123 -16.77 5.68 -10.42
C LYS A 123 -16.34 5.63 -11.88
N ASN A 124 -15.06 5.92 -12.13
CA ASN A 124 -14.49 5.94 -13.48
C ASN A 124 -13.82 4.61 -13.86
N ASN A 125 -13.80 3.64 -12.93
CA ASN A 125 -13.11 2.36 -13.06
C ASN A 125 -11.65 2.51 -13.53
N GLN A 126 -10.91 3.42 -12.89
CA GLN A 126 -9.53 3.75 -13.25
C GLN A 126 -8.58 3.63 -12.06
N THR A 127 -7.38 3.13 -12.33
CA THR A 127 -6.25 3.18 -11.39
C THR A 127 -5.69 4.60 -11.39
N MET A 128 -5.58 5.20 -10.21
CA MET A 128 -4.99 6.53 -10.02
C MET A 128 -3.48 6.44 -9.92
N PHE A 129 -2.99 5.50 -9.11
CA PHE A 129 -1.60 5.10 -9.07
C PHE A 129 -1.48 3.63 -8.67
N HIS A 130 -0.36 3.04 -9.05
CA HIS A 130 0.14 1.78 -8.55
C HIS A 130 1.53 1.99 -7.93
N TYR A 131 1.75 1.40 -6.76
CA TYR A 131 3.02 1.40 -6.05
C TYR A 131 3.35 -0.05 -5.73
N SER A 132 4.59 -0.44 -5.99
CA SER A 132 5.12 -1.75 -5.61
C SER A 132 6.50 -1.59 -4.99
N ASN A 133 6.80 -2.31 -3.92
CA ASN A 133 8.11 -2.28 -3.28
C ASN A 133 8.40 -3.57 -2.49
N SER A 134 9.65 -3.72 -2.08
CA SER A 134 10.14 -4.72 -1.12
C SER A 134 11.18 -4.10 -0.19
N GLY A 135 11.46 -4.78 0.92
CA GLY A 135 12.41 -4.38 1.94
C GLY A 135 11.77 -3.65 3.13
N PHE A 136 12.59 -2.87 3.82
CA PHE A 136 12.22 -2.29 5.11
C PHE A 136 11.27 -1.09 4.99
N SER A 137 10.31 -1.06 5.90
CA SER A 137 9.53 0.14 6.22
C SER A 137 10.25 1.02 7.25
N GLU A 138 9.57 2.05 7.72
CA GLU A 138 10.04 2.94 8.76
C GLU A 138 10.28 2.19 10.08
N ASN A 139 11.18 2.75 10.91
CA ASN A 139 11.54 2.21 12.22
C ASN A 139 12.22 0.82 12.18
N CYS A 140 13.04 0.61 11.15
CA CYS A 140 13.94 -0.52 10.98
C CYS A 140 15.42 -0.11 11.05
N PRO A 141 15.94 0.43 12.16
CA PRO A 141 17.33 0.87 12.22
C PRO A 141 18.32 -0.33 12.08
N PRO A 142 19.44 -0.17 11.35
CA PRO A 142 19.88 1.02 10.60
C PRO A 142 19.29 1.14 9.18
N MET A 143 18.60 0.12 8.69
CA MET A 143 18.10 -0.02 7.31
C MET A 143 16.67 0.54 7.11
N SER A 144 16.28 1.62 7.79
CA SER A 144 14.90 2.09 7.72
C SER A 144 14.56 2.60 6.32
N GLY A 145 13.48 2.08 5.73
CA GLY A 145 12.93 2.62 4.49
C GLY A 145 11.76 3.57 4.73
N THR A 146 11.03 3.88 3.66
CA THR A 146 10.00 4.93 3.61
C THR A 146 8.64 4.42 3.14
N ILE A 147 8.43 3.10 3.12
CA ILE A 147 7.26 2.45 2.51
C ILE A 147 5.94 3.08 2.95
N PHE A 148 5.73 3.30 4.26
CA PHE A 148 4.45 3.85 4.72
C PHE A 148 4.30 5.33 4.34
N THR A 149 5.38 6.11 4.41
CA THR A 149 5.40 7.51 3.99
C THR A 149 5.13 7.63 2.50
N ASP A 150 5.74 6.78 1.68
CA ASP A 150 5.58 6.77 0.23
C ASP A 150 4.13 6.49 -0.16
N ILE A 151 3.54 5.40 0.35
CA ILE A 151 2.14 5.04 0.08
C ILE A 151 1.20 6.18 0.50
N THR A 152 1.36 6.69 1.73
CA THR A 152 0.46 7.74 2.24
C THR A 152 0.65 9.10 1.54
N ASN A 153 1.85 9.40 1.05
CA ASN A 153 2.10 10.57 0.21
C ASN A 153 1.49 10.40 -1.18
N LEU A 154 1.58 9.22 -1.79
CA LEU A 154 0.94 8.96 -3.08
C LEU A 154 -0.58 9.12 -3.00
N VAL A 155 -1.21 8.58 -1.95
CA VAL A 155 -2.63 8.82 -1.69
C VAL A 155 -2.91 10.30 -1.51
N ALA A 156 -2.16 11.01 -0.67
CA ALA A 156 -2.38 12.44 -0.45
C ALA A 156 -2.20 13.28 -1.71
N ASN A 157 -1.22 12.94 -2.54
CA ASN A 157 -0.93 13.61 -3.80
C ASN A 157 -1.91 13.23 -4.90
N ALA A 158 -2.74 12.20 -4.73
CA ALA A 158 -3.77 11.86 -5.71
C ALA A 158 -4.96 12.84 -5.63
N TRP A 159 -5.18 13.51 -4.50
CA TRP A 159 -6.08 14.66 -4.36
C TRP A 159 -5.39 15.95 -4.79
#